data_AF-A0A832U5Y3-F1
#
_entry.id   AF-A0A832U5Y3-F1
#
_cell.length_a   1.000
_cell.length_b   1.000
_cell.length_c   1.000
_cell.angle_alpha   90.00
_cell.angle_beta   90.00
_cell.angle_gamma   90.00
#
_symmetry.space_group_name_H-M   'P 1'
#
loop_
_entity.id
_entity.type
_entity.pdbx_description
1 polymer ?
#
loop_
_entity_poly.entity_id
_entity_poly.type
_entity_poly.pdbx_seq_one_letter_code
_entity_poly.pdbx_strand_id
1 'polypeptide(L)'
;MISKKIRFEVFKRDGFQCAYCGKTPPEVILEVDHIDPVSKGGSDDINNLITACFDCNRGKKNIKLDKIPAKLNENLEILKEKEEQLKEYNKLIKKIDKRFNKQVEELEDIIDEYFPEHPDYLYRFDYFFKKNTLKRFFKLLPFEEISESLNLACNKLSNDYDDRYISIKDDPGMKIFNQYRDQAIKYFCGICWKKIKNKNPLQINSSNSDNQDNESEESYLTTKKGYKCIYCGEVNLEGFAYSFQGRSFWVCNDCEPLYKKYAHNCPLCNQSLNSDGVYFYIGENRFVCSEKCMKKCIEKGYLL
;
A
#
# COMPACT_ATOMS: atom_id res chain seq x y z
N MET A 1 37.70 8.89 5.22
CA MET A 1 37.91 10.32 5.57
C MET A 1 36.54 10.90 5.90
N ILE A 2 36.35 11.40 7.12
CA ILE A 2 35.03 11.78 7.63
C ILE A 2 34.50 13.03 6.90
N SER A 3 33.29 12.93 6.36
CA SER A 3 32.65 14.02 5.61
C SER A 3 32.42 15.26 6.50
N LYS A 4 32.34 16.46 5.90
CA LYS A 4 32.04 17.69 6.65
C LYS A 4 30.69 17.62 7.36
N LYS A 5 29.69 16.99 6.72
CA LYS A 5 28.36 16.77 7.29
C LYS A 5 28.44 15.93 8.57
N ILE A 6 29.10 14.76 8.51
CA ILE A 6 29.24 13.87 9.67
C ILE A 6 29.99 14.58 10.81
N ARG A 7 31.06 15.31 10.51
CA ARG A 7 31.79 16.09 11.52
C ARG A 7 30.89 17.09 12.24
N PHE A 8 30.08 17.82 11.49
CA PHE A 8 29.14 18.78 12.07
C PHE A 8 28.08 18.09 12.95
N GLU A 9 27.52 16.96 12.51
CA GLU A 9 26.56 16.20 13.32
C GLU A 9 27.17 15.69 14.64
N VAL A 10 28.41 15.20 14.61
CA VAL A 10 29.13 14.77 15.82
C VAL A 10 29.33 15.96 16.78
N PHE A 11 29.79 17.10 16.27
CA PHE A 11 29.96 18.31 17.09
C PHE A 11 28.64 18.79 17.68
N LYS A 12 27.56 18.80 16.88
CA LYS A 12 26.23 19.21 17.34
C LYS A 12 25.72 18.29 18.45
N ARG A 13 25.82 16.97 18.26
CA ARG A 13 25.43 15.95 19.26
C ARG A 13 26.16 16.16 20.58
N ASP A 14 27.47 16.43 20.51
CA ASP A 14 28.29 16.58 21.71
C ASP A 14 28.22 18.00 22.32
N GLY A 15 27.51 18.93 21.69
CA GLY A 15 27.33 20.30 22.16
C GLY A 15 28.57 21.18 21.93
N PHE A 16 29.32 20.92 20.85
CA PHE A 16 30.56 21.63 20.50
C PHE A 16 31.57 21.66 21.66
N GLN A 17 31.65 20.56 22.39
CA GLN A 17 32.47 20.41 23.59
C GLN A 17 33.33 19.15 23.48
N CYS A 18 34.60 19.24 23.89
CA CYS A 18 35.48 18.09 23.96
C CYS A 18 34.93 17.07 24.97
N ALA A 19 34.68 15.84 24.52
CA ALA A 19 34.15 14.75 25.34
C ALA A 19 35.13 14.29 26.45
N TYR A 20 36.41 14.63 26.33
CA TYR A 20 37.45 14.25 27.30
C TYR A 20 37.62 15.28 28.42
N CYS A 21 37.72 16.56 28.06
CA CYS A 21 38.13 17.62 28.99
C CYS A 21 37.09 18.71 29.19
N GLY A 22 35.97 18.68 28.45
CA GLY A 22 34.90 19.68 28.57
C GLY A 22 35.23 21.05 27.98
N LYS A 23 36.42 21.27 27.41
CA LYS A 23 36.78 22.56 26.79
C LYS A 23 36.01 22.79 25.48
N THR A 24 35.76 24.05 25.17
CA THR A 24 35.01 24.50 23.98
C THR A 24 35.83 25.55 23.19
N PRO A 25 35.51 25.80 21.91
CA PRO A 25 36.11 26.91 21.17
C PRO A 25 35.78 28.28 21.81
N PRO A 26 36.67 29.28 21.71
CA PRO A 26 37.94 29.27 20.96
C PRO A 26 39.14 28.72 21.75
N GLU A 27 38.98 28.30 23.00
CA GLU A 27 40.09 27.84 23.85
C GLU A 27 40.80 26.60 23.29
N VAL A 28 40.08 25.80 22.50
CA VAL A 28 40.59 24.60 21.85
C VAL A 28 40.09 24.49 20.42
N ILE A 29 40.88 23.82 19.58
CA ILE A 29 40.46 23.38 18.25
C ILE A 29 39.82 22.00 18.39
N LEU A 30 38.58 21.86 17.92
CA LEU A 30 37.84 20.60 17.94
C LEU A 30 38.07 19.77 16.68
N GLU A 31 38.18 18.48 16.87
CA GLU A 31 38.31 17.44 15.86
C GLU A 31 37.35 16.29 16.19
N VAL A 32 37.11 15.43 15.19
CA VAL A 32 36.41 14.18 15.42
C VAL A 32 37.42 13.08 15.69
N ASP A 33 37.19 12.32 16.73
CA ASP A 33 37.99 11.17 17.15
C ASP A 33 37.13 9.90 17.17
N HIS A 34 37.77 8.74 17.00
CA HIS A 34 37.13 7.44 17.02
C HIS A 34 37.24 6.79 18.40
N ILE A 35 36.12 6.36 18.97
CA ILE A 35 36.07 5.63 20.26
C ILE A 35 36.91 4.35 20.16
N ASP A 36 36.59 3.51 19.17
CA ASP A 36 37.42 2.42 18.70
C ASP A 36 38.34 2.95 17.59
N PRO A 37 39.68 2.96 17.79
CA PRO A 37 40.61 3.48 16.79
C PRO A 37 40.51 2.74 15.45
N VAL A 38 40.70 3.48 14.36
CA VAL A 38 40.75 2.90 12.99
C VAL A 38 41.79 1.78 12.89
N SER A 39 42.95 1.92 13.55
CA SER A 39 43.99 0.88 13.57
C SER A 39 43.56 -0.43 14.22
N LYS A 40 42.45 -0.43 14.96
CA LYS A 40 41.83 -1.61 15.61
C LYS A 40 40.50 -2.01 14.96
N GLY A 41 40.20 -1.48 13.77
CA GLY A 41 39.00 -1.81 13.00
C GLY A 41 37.77 -0.94 13.32
N GLY A 42 37.93 0.20 14.01
CA GLY A 42 36.83 1.12 14.26
C GLY A 42 36.26 1.74 12.97
N SER A 43 34.93 1.87 12.93
CA SER A 43 34.19 2.39 11.77
C SER A 43 34.03 3.92 11.79
N ASP A 44 33.72 4.52 10.65
CA ASP A 44 33.30 5.92 10.52
C ASP A 44 31.81 6.12 10.89
N ASP A 45 31.17 5.15 11.54
CA ASP A 45 29.79 5.25 12.03
C ASP A 45 29.69 6.34 13.11
N ILE A 46 28.64 7.15 13.10
CA ILE A 46 28.48 8.26 14.05
C ILE A 46 28.53 7.80 15.52
N ASN A 47 28.15 6.55 15.79
CA ASN A 47 28.21 5.96 17.13
C ASN A 47 29.62 5.57 17.57
N ASN A 48 30.58 5.50 16.64
CA ASN A 48 32.00 5.33 16.95
C ASN A 48 32.77 6.66 16.94
N LEU A 49 32.10 7.79 16.69
CA LEU A 49 32.73 9.10 16.58
C LEU A 49 32.37 9.97 17.78
N ILE A 50 33.32 10.76 18.27
CA ILE A 50 33.13 11.76 19.33
C ILE A 50 33.90 13.06 19.03
N THR A 51 33.49 14.13 19.68
CA THR A 51 34.15 15.43 19.65
C THR A 51 35.31 15.45 20.62
N ALA A 52 36.51 15.76 20.13
CA ALA A 52 37.73 15.84 20.92
C ALA A 52 38.47 17.14 20.62
N CYS A 53 39.15 17.74 21.59
CA CYS A 53 40.13 18.78 21.26
C CYS A 53 41.40 18.16 20.69
N PHE A 54 42.14 18.94 19.90
CA PHE A 54 43.41 18.56 19.30
C PHE A 54 44.39 17.90 20.31
N ASP A 55 44.54 18.47 21.51
CA ASP A 55 45.45 17.95 22.53
C ASP A 55 44.99 16.59 23.08
N CYS A 56 43.69 16.45 23.40
CA CYS A 56 43.14 15.19 23.92
C CYS A 56 43.15 14.08 22.86
N ASN A 57 42.80 14.41 21.61
CA ASN A 57 42.80 13.48 20.49
C ASN A 57 44.21 12.87 20.29
N ARG A 58 45.25 13.71 20.29
CA ARG A 58 46.65 13.26 20.20
C ARG A 58 47.14 12.53 21.44
N GLY A 59 46.64 12.90 22.63
CA GLY A 59 46.94 12.22 23.88
C GLY A 59 46.45 10.77 23.91
N LYS A 60 45.26 10.50 23.37
CA LYS A 60 44.65 9.15 23.31
C LYS A 60 45.36 8.20 22.35
N LYS A 61 45.85 8.69 21.21
CA LYS A 61 46.48 7.84 20.17
C LYS A 61 45.56 6.67 19.77
N ASN A 62 46.04 5.44 19.85
CA ASN A 62 45.31 4.20 19.53
C ASN A 62 44.74 3.49 20.77
N ILE A 63 44.56 4.23 21.87
CA ILE A 63 43.90 3.73 23.08
C ILE A 63 42.38 3.84 22.88
N LYS A 64 41.64 2.81 23.27
CA LYS A 64 40.17 2.76 23.23
C LYS A 64 39.61 3.53 24.44
N LEU A 65 38.47 4.20 24.33
CA LEU A 65 37.78 4.66 25.55
C LEU A 65 37.11 3.50 26.26
N ASP A 66 37.39 3.38 27.55
CA ASP A 66 36.67 2.46 28.41
C ASP A 66 35.31 3.02 28.88
N LYS A 67 35.14 4.35 28.89
CA LYS A 67 33.89 5.02 29.29
C LYS A 67 33.28 5.79 28.12
N ILE A 68 32.12 5.34 27.67
CA ILE A 68 31.34 6.03 26.62
C ILE A 68 30.72 7.31 27.20
N PRO A 69 30.76 8.46 26.49
CA PRO A 69 30.11 9.69 26.95
C PRO A 69 28.60 9.52 27.17
N ALA A 70 28.04 10.16 28.21
CA ALA A 70 26.63 10.03 28.59
C ALA A 70 25.65 10.28 27.43
N LYS A 71 25.90 11.35 26.64
CA LYS A 71 25.08 11.68 25.45
C LYS A 71 25.04 10.58 24.40
N LEU A 72 26.09 9.77 24.29
CA LEU A 72 26.10 8.63 23.37
C LEU A 72 25.33 7.44 23.92
N ASN A 73 25.38 7.21 25.24
CA ASN A 73 24.52 6.22 25.90
C ASN A 73 23.04 6.59 25.75
N GLU A 74 22.67 7.85 25.94
CA GLU A 74 21.30 8.34 25.71
C GLU A 74 20.84 8.06 24.27
N ASN A 75 21.68 8.31 23.26
CA ASN A 75 21.35 7.97 21.88
C ASN A 75 21.16 6.46 21.67
N LEU A 76 21.97 5.62 22.31
CA LEU A 76 21.81 4.16 22.25
C LEU A 76 20.51 3.69 22.90
N GLU A 77 20.10 4.32 24.01
CA GLU A 77 18.82 4.05 24.67
C GLU A 77 17.64 4.46 23.78
N ILE A 78 17.68 5.64 23.18
CA ILE A 78 16.68 6.10 22.20
C ILE A 78 16.60 5.14 21.00
N LEU A 79 17.74 4.66 20.49
CA LEU A 79 17.76 3.69 19.38
C LEU A 79 17.13 2.36 19.80
N LYS A 80 17.46 1.84 20.98
CA LYS A 80 16.85 0.61 21.52
C LYS A 80 15.34 0.76 21.69
N GLU A 81 14.88 1.87 22.24
CA GLU A 81 13.45 2.15 22.40
C GLU A 81 12.75 2.16 21.03
N LYS A 82 13.33 2.82 20.03
CA LYS A 82 12.80 2.80 18.64
C LYS A 82 12.74 1.40 18.06
N GLU A 83 13.76 0.57 18.28
CA GLU A 83 13.77 -0.83 17.84
C GLU A 83 12.67 -1.65 18.52
N GLU A 84 12.44 -1.44 19.82
CA GLU A 84 11.36 -2.08 20.58
C GLU A 84 9.98 -1.65 20.07
N GLN A 85 9.78 -0.34 19.85
CA GLN A 85 8.54 0.19 19.27
C GLN A 85 8.27 -0.41 17.88
N LEU A 86 9.27 -0.46 17.00
CA LEU A 86 9.15 -1.09 15.68
C LEU A 86 8.82 -2.57 15.77
N LYS A 87 9.40 -3.28 16.74
CA LYS A 87 9.12 -4.70 16.97
C LYS A 87 7.66 -4.93 17.37
N GLU A 88 7.12 -4.12 18.28
CA GLU A 88 5.71 -4.21 18.68
C GLU A 88 4.77 -3.81 17.53
N TYR A 89 5.08 -2.73 16.80
CA TYR A 89 4.35 -2.33 15.61
C TYR A 89 4.29 -3.47 14.56
N ASN A 90 5.41 -4.13 14.29
CA ASN A 90 5.47 -5.25 13.36
C ASN A 90 4.62 -6.45 13.83
N LYS A 91 4.52 -6.70 15.14
CA LYS A 91 3.61 -7.72 15.67
C LYS A 91 2.15 -7.36 15.40
N LEU A 92 1.77 -6.08 15.53
CA LEU A 92 0.42 -5.62 15.23
C LEU A 92 0.08 -5.80 13.75
N ILE A 93 0.97 -5.40 12.84
CA ILE A 93 0.78 -5.60 11.40
C ILE A 93 0.58 -7.08 11.07
N LYS A 94 1.39 -7.99 11.64
CA LYS A 94 1.21 -9.43 11.46
C LYS A 94 -0.15 -9.93 11.95
N LYS A 95 -0.66 -9.40 13.07
CA LYS A 95 -2.01 -9.74 13.58
C LYS A 95 -3.11 -9.24 12.62
N ILE A 96 -2.98 -8.03 12.10
CA ILE A 96 -3.91 -7.46 11.12
C ILE A 96 -3.93 -8.29 9.84
N ASP A 97 -2.76 -8.62 9.28
CA ASP A 97 -2.67 -9.46 8.08
C ASP A 97 -3.22 -10.86 8.32
N LYS A 98 -2.97 -11.46 9.50
CA LYS A 98 -3.58 -12.75 9.87
C LYS A 98 -5.10 -12.68 9.90
N ARG A 99 -5.67 -11.62 10.51
CA ARG A 99 -7.12 -11.41 10.54
C ARG A 99 -7.69 -11.22 9.13
N PHE A 100 -7.03 -10.40 8.32
CA PHE A 100 -7.42 -10.16 6.93
C PHE A 100 -7.41 -11.46 6.12
N ASN A 101 -6.34 -12.25 6.19
CA ASN A 101 -6.26 -13.52 5.47
C ASN A 101 -7.34 -14.51 5.91
N LYS A 102 -7.62 -14.61 7.21
CA LYS A 102 -8.71 -15.44 7.72
C LYS A 102 -10.07 -15.04 7.14
N GLN A 103 -10.36 -13.74 7.12
CA GLN A 103 -11.61 -13.25 6.54
C GLN A 103 -11.68 -13.44 5.02
N VAL A 104 -10.54 -13.41 4.32
CA VAL A 104 -10.48 -13.72 2.90
C VAL A 104 -10.75 -15.21 2.65
N GLU A 105 -10.18 -16.10 3.47
CA GLU A 105 -10.46 -17.54 3.42
C GLU A 105 -11.97 -17.80 3.61
N GLU A 106 -12.61 -17.14 4.59
CA GLU A 106 -14.06 -17.25 4.80
C GLU A 106 -14.89 -16.78 3.57
N LEU A 107 -14.39 -15.81 2.78
CA LEU A 107 -15.03 -15.41 1.52
C LEU A 107 -14.77 -16.42 0.39
N GLU A 108 -13.60 -17.05 0.36
CA GLU A 108 -13.25 -18.10 -0.60
C GLU A 108 -14.13 -19.33 -0.37
N ASP A 109 -14.34 -19.72 0.90
CA ASP A 109 -15.23 -20.82 1.28
C ASP A 109 -16.67 -20.60 0.81
N ILE A 110 -17.19 -19.36 0.88
CA ILE A 110 -18.50 -19.01 0.31
C ILE A 110 -18.52 -19.25 -1.20
N ILE A 111 -17.46 -18.91 -1.92
CA ILE A 111 -17.42 -19.14 -3.37
C ILE A 111 -17.44 -20.63 -3.67
N ASP A 112 -16.67 -21.42 -2.92
CA ASP A 112 -16.60 -22.87 -3.08
C ASP A 112 -17.91 -23.57 -2.72
N GLU A 113 -18.69 -23.06 -1.75
CA GLU A 113 -20.01 -23.59 -1.41
C GLU A 113 -21.02 -23.44 -2.56
N TYR A 114 -21.03 -22.29 -3.25
CA TYR A 114 -21.97 -22.02 -4.34
C TYR A 114 -21.49 -22.51 -5.70
N PHE A 115 -20.17 -22.58 -5.90
CA PHE A 115 -19.54 -22.98 -7.15
C PHE A 115 -18.47 -24.04 -6.86
N PRO A 116 -18.88 -25.23 -6.38
CA PRO A 116 -17.94 -26.30 -6.06
C PRO A 116 -17.22 -26.71 -7.35
N GLU A 117 -15.89 -26.58 -7.31
CA GLU A 117 -15.01 -27.19 -8.31
C GLU A 117 -14.86 -28.70 -8.01
N HIS A 118 -13.91 -29.36 -8.70
CA HIS A 118 -13.49 -30.70 -8.31
C HIS A 118 -13.05 -30.70 -6.83
N PRO A 119 -13.31 -31.77 -6.05
CA PRO A 119 -12.97 -31.84 -4.61
C PRO A 119 -11.52 -31.48 -4.24
N ASP A 120 -10.60 -31.56 -5.21
CA ASP A 120 -9.17 -31.31 -5.04
C ASP A 120 -8.73 -29.88 -5.40
N TYR A 121 -9.65 -29.00 -5.80
CA TYR A 121 -9.32 -27.67 -6.30
C TYR A 121 -10.26 -26.63 -5.68
N LEU A 122 -9.73 -25.91 -4.68
CA LEU A 122 -10.42 -24.83 -3.98
C LEU A 122 -10.17 -23.49 -4.66
N TYR A 123 -11.19 -22.64 -4.70
CA TYR A 123 -11.04 -21.30 -5.23
C TYR A 123 -10.11 -20.46 -4.37
N ARG A 124 -9.35 -19.59 -5.03
CA ARG A 124 -8.54 -18.55 -4.39
C ARG A 124 -8.64 -17.27 -5.19
N PHE A 125 -8.88 -16.16 -4.49
CA PHE A 125 -8.72 -14.84 -5.10
C PHE A 125 -7.26 -14.63 -5.49
N ASP A 126 -7.05 -13.94 -6.61
CA ASP A 126 -5.70 -13.56 -6.98
C ASP A 126 -5.12 -12.49 -6.03
N TYR A 127 -3.79 -12.43 -5.98
CA TYR A 127 -3.06 -11.54 -5.10
C TYR A 127 -3.46 -10.06 -5.25
N PHE A 128 -3.68 -9.59 -6.49
CA PHE A 128 -4.02 -8.20 -6.76
C PHE A 128 -5.43 -7.89 -6.27
N PHE A 129 -6.38 -8.80 -6.47
CA PHE A 129 -7.74 -8.65 -5.96
C PHE A 129 -7.76 -8.58 -4.43
N LYS A 130 -7.00 -9.44 -3.75
CA LYS A 130 -6.83 -9.39 -2.29
C LYS A 130 -6.28 -8.03 -1.85
N LYS A 131 -5.16 -7.60 -2.43
CA LYS A 131 -4.43 -6.40 -1.99
C LYS A 131 -5.14 -5.08 -2.30
N ASN A 132 -5.80 -4.98 -3.46
CA ASN A 132 -6.31 -3.69 -3.96
C ASN A 132 -7.82 -3.53 -3.74
N THR A 133 -8.58 -4.60 -3.92
CA THR A 133 -10.04 -4.56 -3.84
C THR A 133 -10.53 -4.98 -2.47
N LEU A 134 -10.20 -6.19 -2.02
CA LEU A 134 -10.69 -6.70 -0.74
C LEU A 134 -10.17 -5.84 0.42
N LYS A 135 -8.87 -5.56 0.52
CA LYS A 135 -8.34 -4.67 1.58
C LYS A 135 -9.10 -3.35 1.68
N ARG A 136 -9.54 -2.79 0.54
CA ARG A 136 -10.30 -1.55 0.52
C ARG A 136 -11.74 -1.74 0.99
N PHE A 137 -12.40 -2.84 0.62
CA PHE A 137 -13.71 -3.18 1.16
C PHE A 137 -13.64 -3.38 2.68
N PHE A 138 -12.69 -4.17 3.17
CA PHE A 138 -12.49 -4.39 4.61
C PHE A 138 -12.18 -3.11 5.40
N LYS A 139 -11.61 -2.08 4.76
CA LYS A 139 -11.39 -0.77 5.37
C LYS A 139 -12.68 0.06 5.48
N LEU A 140 -13.64 -0.14 4.59
CA LEU A 140 -14.79 0.75 4.41
C LEU A 140 -16.14 0.10 4.80
N LEU A 141 -16.17 -1.22 4.89
CA LEU A 141 -17.34 -2.01 5.23
C LEU A 141 -16.97 -3.03 6.31
N PRO A 142 -17.86 -3.28 7.28
CA PRO A 142 -17.71 -4.40 8.20
C PRO A 142 -17.78 -5.72 7.42
N PHE A 143 -17.14 -6.75 7.97
CA PHE A 143 -17.00 -8.03 7.28
C PHE A 143 -18.35 -8.68 6.96
N GLU A 144 -19.32 -8.54 7.85
CA GLU A 144 -20.68 -9.06 7.72
C GLU A 144 -21.36 -8.48 6.47
N GLU A 145 -21.21 -7.17 6.21
CA GLU A 145 -21.77 -6.55 5.01
C GLU A 145 -21.09 -7.06 3.73
N ILE A 146 -19.80 -7.40 3.80
CA ILE A 146 -19.02 -7.92 2.68
C ILE A 146 -19.44 -9.37 2.38
N SER A 147 -19.51 -10.23 3.39
CA SER A 147 -19.90 -11.64 3.23
C SER A 147 -21.36 -11.78 2.77
N GLU A 148 -22.29 -10.96 3.27
CA GLU A 148 -23.66 -10.87 2.77
C GLU A 148 -23.71 -10.46 1.30
N SER A 149 -22.89 -9.49 0.91
CA SER A 149 -22.84 -9.02 -0.48
C SER A 149 -22.33 -10.11 -1.42
N LEU A 150 -21.40 -10.95 -0.95
CA LEU A 150 -20.89 -12.09 -1.70
C LEU A 150 -21.94 -13.20 -1.83
N ASN A 151 -22.59 -13.58 -0.73
CA ASN A 151 -23.69 -14.54 -0.73
C ASN A 151 -24.80 -14.14 -1.71
N LEU A 152 -25.22 -12.88 -1.69
CA LEU A 152 -26.23 -12.37 -2.63
C LEU A 152 -25.79 -12.50 -4.09
N ALA A 153 -24.50 -12.27 -4.36
CA ALA A 153 -23.94 -12.37 -5.70
C ALA A 153 -23.85 -13.81 -6.18
N CYS A 154 -23.39 -14.72 -5.32
CA CYS A 154 -23.29 -16.14 -5.62
C CYS A 154 -24.68 -16.76 -5.82
N ASN A 155 -25.61 -16.56 -4.89
CA ASN A 155 -26.98 -17.08 -4.96
C ASN A 155 -27.71 -16.66 -6.23
N LYS A 156 -27.49 -15.41 -6.67
CA LYS A 156 -28.11 -14.90 -7.90
C LYS A 156 -27.69 -15.68 -9.15
N LEU A 157 -26.49 -16.23 -9.17
CA LEU A 157 -25.92 -16.90 -10.34
C LEU A 157 -25.83 -18.42 -10.17
N SER A 158 -26.03 -18.95 -8.97
CA SER A 158 -26.05 -20.39 -8.70
C SER A 158 -27.33 -21.06 -9.23
N ASN A 159 -28.45 -20.35 -9.33
CA ASN A 159 -29.67 -20.93 -9.90
C ASN A 159 -29.52 -21.29 -11.40
N ASP A 160 -28.65 -20.59 -12.13
CA ASP A 160 -28.30 -20.91 -13.53
C ASP A 160 -27.18 -21.96 -13.65
N TYR A 161 -26.61 -22.39 -12.50
CA TYR A 161 -25.50 -23.33 -12.40
C TYR A 161 -25.98 -24.79 -12.39
N ASP A 162 -27.04 -25.11 -11.64
CA ASP A 162 -27.57 -26.47 -11.47
C ASP A 162 -28.09 -27.10 -12.77
N ASP A 163 -28.76 -26.33 -13.63
CA ASP A 163 -29.34 -26.84 -14.89
C ASP A 163 -28.31 -27.34 -15.92
N ARG A 164 -27.02 -27.02 -15.75
CA ARG A 164 -25.94 -27.43 -16.67
C ARG A 164 -24.92 -28.39 -16.07
N TYR A 165 -24.95 -28.58 -14.75
CA TYR A 165 -24.09 -29.56 -14.08
C TYR A 165 -24.46 -31.01 -14.47
N ILE A 166 -25.74 -31.26 -14.80
CA ILE A 166 -26.23 -32.59 -15.19
C ILE A 166 -25.73 -33.02 -16.59
N SER A 167 -25.31 -32.09 -17.47
CA SER A 167 -25.09 -32.38 -18.90
C SER A 167 -23.63 -32.49 -19.36
N ILE A 168 -22.63 -32.24 -18.51
CA ILE A 168 -21.22 -32.14 -18.95
C ILE A 168 -20.35 -33.13 -18.16
N LYS A 169 -20.37 -34.40 -18.58
CA LYS A 169 -19.23 -35.31 -18.40
C LYS A 169 -18.41 -35.23 -19.67
N ASP A 170 -17.53 -34.23 -19.76
CA ASP A 170 -16.32 -34.21 -20.59
C ASP A 170 -15.64 -32.83 -20.40
N ASP A 171 -14.35 -32.76 -20.70
CA ASP A 171 -13.38 -31.67 -20.52
C ASP A 171 -13.79 -30.17 -20.81
N PRO A 172 -14.88 -29.80 -21.54
CA PRO A 172 -15.34 -28.39 -21.61
C PRO A 172 -15.89 -27.76 -20.32
N GLY A 173 -16.10 -28.50 -19.22
CA GLY A 173 -16.69 -27.97 -17.98
C GLY A 173 -15.91 -26.80 -17.37
N MET A 174 -14.57 -26.89 -17.29
CA MET A 174 -13.72 -25.93 -16.56
C MET A 174 -13.81 -24.48 -17.07
N LYS A 175 -14.06 -24.27 -18.37
CA LYS A 175 -14.21 -22.93 -18.95
C LYS A 175 -15.56 -22.29 -18.61
N ILE A 176 -16.63 -23.09 -18.52
CA ILE A 176 -17.96 -22.61 -18.18
C ILE A 176 -18.05 -22.30 -16.68
N PHE A 177 -17.44 -23.14 -15.82
CA PHE A 177 -17.39 -22.92 -14.37
C PHE A 177 -16.76 -21.57 -13.99
N ASN A 178 -15.62 -21.24 -14.60
CA ASN A 178 -14.93 -19.97 -14.39
C ASN A 178 -15.79 -18.75 -14.77
N GLN A 179 -16.69 -18.89 -15.76
CA GLN A 179 -17.52 -17.79 -16.24
C GLN A 179 -18.59 -17.33 -15.24
N TYR A 180 -19.24 -18.25 -14.52
CA TYR A 180 -20.30 -17.91 -13.53
C TYR A 180 -19.69 -17.34 -12.25
N ARG A 181 -18.59 -17.94 -11.81
CA ARG A 181 -17.80 -17.44 -10.69
C ARG A 181 -17.29 -16.02 -10.94
N ASP A 182 -16.70 -15.77 -12.11
CA ASP A 182 -16.23 -14.43 -12.47
C ASP A 182 -17.36 -13.40 -12.53
N GLN A 183 -18.55 -13.81 -12.96
CA GLN A 183 -19.74 -12.95 -12.93
C GLN A 183 -20.20 -12.67 -11.50
N ALA A 184 -20.17 -13.66 -10.62
CA ALA A 184 -20.50 -13.49 -9.20
C ALA A 184 -19.55 -12.50 -8.53
N ILE A 185 -18.24 -12.63 -8.76
CA ILE A 185 -17.23 -11.72 -8.22
C ILE A 185 -17.45 -10.29 -8.75
N LYS A 186 -17.78 -10.11 -10.03
CA LYS A 186 -18.10 -8.80 -10.61
C LYS A 186 -19.34 -8.19 -9.96
N TYR A 187 -20.39 -8.98 -9.76
CA TYR A 187 -21.63 -8.53 -9.14
C TYR A 187 -21.42 -8.18 -7.66
N PHE A 188 -20.71 -9.03 -6.92
CA PHE A 188 -20.24 -8.79 -5.55
C PHE A 188 -19.53 -7.44 -5.42
N CYS A 189 -18.54 -7.16 -6.28
CA CYS A 189 -17.84 -5.89 -6.29
C CYS A 189 -18.81 -4.71 -6.51
N GLY A 190 -19.77 -4.86 -7.44
CA GLY A 190 -20.79 -3.86 -7.70
C GLY A 190 -21.65 -3.53 -6.48
N ILE A 191 -22.07 -4.56 -5.73
CA ILE A 191 -22.82 -4.38 -4.48
C ILE A 191 -21.98 -3.62 -3.45
N CYS A 192 -20.76 -4.07 -3.17
CA CYS A 192 -19.86 -3.44 -2.20
C CYS A 192 -19.59 -1.97 -2.53
N TRP A 193 -19.30 -1.66 -3.80
CA TRP A 193 -19.10 -0.27 -4.23
C TRP A 193 -20.36 0.59 -4.12
N LYS A 194 -21.54 0.02 -4.37
CA LYS A 194 -22.81 0.72 -4.18
C LYS A 194 -23.04 1.03 -2.69
N LYS A 195 -22.78 0.07 -1.80
CA LYS A 195 -22.85 0.28 -0.34
C LYS A 195 -21.91 1.39 0.11
N ILE A 196 -20.64 1.35 -0.33
CA ILE A 196 -19.63 2.38 -0.02
C ILE A 196 -20.07 3.77 -0.51
N LYS A 197 -20.58 3.88 -1.74
CA LYS A 197 -21.05 5.16 -2.30
C LYS A 197 -22.27 5.74 -1.57
N ASN A 198 -23.10 4.88 -0.99
CA ASN A 198 -24.31 5.28 -0.30
C ASN A 198 -24.07 5.61 1.19
N LYS A 199 -22.90 5.26 1.75
CA LYS A 199 -22.51 5.70 3.10
C LYS A 199 -22.13 7.18 3.07
N ASN A 200 -22.83 7.98 3.87
CA ASN A 200 -22.61 9.43 3.99
C ASN A 200 -21.20 9.70 4.55
N PRO A 201 -20.44 10.71 4.08
CA PRO A 201 -19.06 10.97 4.54
C PRO A 201 -18.92 11.19 6.05
N LEU A 202 -20.01 11.52 6.74
CA LEU A 202 -20.07 11.81 8.17
C LEU A 202 -20.26 10.58 9.07
N GLN A 203 -20.54 9.38 8.53
CA GLN A 203 -20.67 8.14 9.31
C GLN A 203 -19.41 7.27 9.30
N ILE A 204 -18.36 7.66 8.57
CA ILE A 204 -17.10 6.88 8.48
C ILE A 204 -16.31 6.97 9.78
N ASN A 205 -16.57 7.97 10.63
CA ASN A 205 -15.83 8.23 11.87
C ASN A 205 -16.57 7.80 13.16
N SER A 206 -17.76 7.20 13.08
CA SER A 206 -18.57 6.91 14.28
C SER A 206 -18.57 5.44 14.73
N SER A 207 -17.70 4.59 14.18
CA SER A 207 -17.57 3.19 14.63
C SER A 207 -16.15 2.78 15.00
N ASN A 208 -15.27 3.74 15.28
CA ASN A 208 -14.01 3.52 16.00
C ASN A 208 -13.86 4.65 17.03
N SER A 209 -14.62 4.60 18.12
CA SER A 209 -14.24 5.29 19.35
C SER A 209 -13.20 4.44 20.05
N ASP A 210 -11.94 4.79 19.88
CA ASP A 210 -10.99 4.99 20.97
C ASP A 210 -9.68 5.56 20.41
N ASN A 211 -9.17 6.58 21.11
CA ASN A 211 -7.95 7.36 20.91
C ASN A 211 -8.12 8.71 20.19
N GLN A 212 -8.49 9.71 21.00
CA GLN A 212 -7.91 11.05 20.90
C GLN A 212 -6.41 10.93 21.18
N ASP A 213 -5.59 11.59 20.36
CA ASP A 213 -4.65 12.60 20.84
C ASP A 213 -4.13 13.44 19.66
N ASN A 214 -4.04 14.73 19.92
CA ASN A 214 -3.48 15.74 19.04
C ASN A 214 -1.95 15.56 18.95
N GLU A 215 -1.35 15.90 17.80
CA GLU A 215 -0.46 17.07 17.68
C GLU A 215 0.22 17.14 16.30
N SER A 216 0.78 18.32 16.09
CA SER A 216 1.26 19.02 14.91
C SER A 216 2.56 18.51 14.28
N GLU A 217 2.89 19.14 13.14
CA GLU A 217 4.13 19.08 12.35
C GLU A 217 4.21 17.83 11.43
N GLU A 218 4.54 17.91 10.14
CA GLU A 218 5.62 18.66 9.53
C GLU A 218 5.27 19.16 8.11
N SER A 219 5.70 20.38 7.85
CA SER A 219 6.04 20.88 6.52
C SER A 219 7.22 20.11 5.92
N TYR A 220 7.45 20.30 4.61
CA TYR A 220 8.56 19.79 3.80
C TYR A 220 8.31 18.44 3.10
N LEU A 221 7.56 18.48 2.00
CA LEU A 221 7.90 17.71 0.79
C LEU A 221 7.30 18.43 -0.43
N THR A 222 8.19 18.80 -1.33
CA THR A 222 7.95 19.48 -2.59
C THR A 222 6.88 18.76 -3.43
N THR A 223 5.86 19.51 -3.84
CA THR A 223 4.73 19.04 -4.65
C THR A 223 5.17 18.59 -6.05
N LYS A 224 5.59 17.33 -6.22
CA LYS A 224 5.37 16.64 -7.50
C LYS A 224 3.90 16.21 -7.54
N LYS A 225 3.09 16.89 -8.35
CA LYS A 225 1.69 16.48 -8.63
C LYS A 225 1.72 15.07 -9.24
N GLY A 226 1.39 14.04 -8.46
CA GLY A 226 1.12 12.70 -8.99
C GLY A 226 -0.25 12.63 -9.67
N TYR A 227 -0.52 11.53 -10.38
CA TYR A 227 -1.77 11.30 -11.08
C TYR A 227 -2.64 10.28 -10.33
N LYS A 228 -3.93 10.58 -10.21
CA LYS A 228 -4.88 9.75 -9.48
C LYS A 228 -5.30 8.55 -10.33
N CYS A 229 -5.00 7.35 -9.87
CA CYS A 229 -5.37 6.11 -10.56
C CYS A 229 -6.90 5.94 -10.59
N ILE A 230 -7.48 5.62 -11.75
CA ILE A 230 -8.94 5.43 -11.89
C ILE A 230 -9.47 4.19 -11.15
N TYR A 231 -8.60 3.21 -10.89
CA TYR A 231 -8.97 1.96 -10.20
C TYR A 231 -8.79 2.06 -8.68
N CYS A 232 -7.58 2.35 -8.20
CA CYS A 232 -7.31 2.42 -6.76
C CYS A 232 -7.57 3.81 -6.15
N GLY A 233 -7.66 4.88 -6.95
CA GLY A 233 -7.88 6.24 -6.45
C GLY A 233 -6.69 6.87 -5.75
N GLU A 234 -5.55 6.18 -5.68
CA GLU A 234 -4.31 6.68 -5.09
C GLU A 234 -3.58 7.59 -6.08
N VAL A 235 -2.91 8.60 -5.52
CA VAL A 235 -2.07 9.53 -6.27
C VAL A 235 -0.68 8.92 -6.39
N ASN A 236 -0.28 8.57 -7.61
CA ASN A 236 0.98 7.91 -7.88
C ASN A 236 1.83 8.75 -8.85
N LEU A 237 3.15 8.70 -8.68
CA LEU A 237 4.09 9.38 -9.57
C LEU A 237 4.37 8.56 -10.85
N GLU A 238 4.17 7.24 -10.79
CA GLU A 238 4.43 6.29 -11.87
C GLU A 238 3.15 5.51 -12.24
N GLY A 239 3.05 5.13 -13.51
CA GLY A 239 1.84 4.58 -14.10
C GLY A 239 1.75 4.81 -15.60
N PHE A 240 0.61 4.42 -16.16
CA PHE A 240 0.34 4.44 -17.58
C PHE A 240 -0.80 5.40 -17.87
N ALA A 241 -0.58 6.28 -18.85
CA ALA A 241 -1.61 7.16 -19.39
C ALA A 241 -2.30 6.46 -20.57
N TYR A 242 -3.62 6.36 -20.52
CA TYR A 242 -4.47 5.87 -21.59
C TYR A 242 -5.38 6.98 -22.09
N SER A 243 -5.81 6.94 -23.35
CA SER A 243 -6.66 7.97 -23.93
C SER A 243 -7.93 7.39 -24.57
N PHE A 244 -9.07 8.06 -24.34
CA PHE A 244 -10.39 7.67 -24.86
C PHE A 244 -11.16 8.93 -25.30
N GLN A 245 -11.66 8.95 -26.54
CA GLN A 245 -12.39 10.09 -27.12
C GLN A 245 -11.70 11.45 -26.91
N GLY A 246 -10.37 11.50 -27.10
CA GLY A 246 -9.58 12.74 -26.98
C GLY A 246 -9.24 13.16 -25.54
N ARG A 247 -9.45 12.30 -24.54
CA ARG A 247 -9.18 12.58 -23.12
C ARG A 247 -8.32 11.51 -22.48
N SER A 248 -7.36 11.92 -21.66
CA SER A 248 -6.40 11.03 -21.01
C SER A 248 -6.78 10.70 -19.56
N PHE A 249 -6.59 9.43 -19.15
CA PHE A 249 -6.77 8.95 -17.79
C PHE A 249 -5.57 8.09 -17.35
N TRP A 250 -5.36 7.99 -16.03
CA TRP A 250 -4.18 7.36 -15.45
C TRP A 250 -4.51 6.06 -14.72
N VAL A 251 -3.65 5.05 -14.91
CA VAL A 251 -3.69 3.77 -14.19
C VAL A 251 -2.31 3.54 -13.58
N CYS A 252 -2.22 3.31 -12.27
CA CYS A 252 -0.93 3.01 -11.64
C CYS A 252 -0.41 1.63 -12.09
N ASN A 253 0.89 1.40 -11.95
CA ASN A 253 1.55 0.15 -12.33
C ASN A 253 0.87 -1.09 -11.71
N ASP A 254 0.44 -0.99 -10.45
CA ASP A 254 -0.21 -2.10 -9.74
C ASP A 254 -1.62 -2.43 -10.28
N CYS A 255 -2.29 -1.48 -10.92
CA CYS A 255 -3.62 -1.66 -11.52
C CYS A 255 -3.57 -1.94 -13.03
N GLU A 256 -2.42 -1.77 -13.68
CA GLU A 256 -2.26 -1.98 -15.13
C GLU A 256 -2.57 -3.41 -15.58
N PRO A 257 -2.17 -4.48 -14.86
CA PRO A 257 -2.52 -5.85 -15.24
C PRO A 257 -4.03 -6.09 -15.20
N LEU A 258 -4.75 -5.48 -14.25
CA LEU A 258 -6.21 -5.57 -14.16
C LEU A 258 -6.88 -4.85 -15.33
N TYR A 259 -6.37 -3.68 -15.73
CA TYR A 259 -6.83 -2.98 -16.92
C TYR A 259 -6.62 -3.85 -18.17
N LYS A 260 -5.40 -4.37 -18.40
CA LYS A 260 -5.09 -5.23 -19.55
C LYS A 260 -5.90 -6.52 -19.59
N LYS A 261 -6.21 -7.11 -18.44
CA LYS A 261 -6.93 -8.39 -18.32
C LYS A 261 -8.46 -8.26 -18.40
N TYR A 262 -9.02 -7.14 -17.93
CA TYR A 262 -10.47 -7.01 -17.74
C TYR A 262 -11.13 -5.81 -18.46
N ALA A 263 -10.37 -4.94 -19.14
CA ALA A 263 -10.92 -3.79 -19.87
C ALA A 263 -11.51 -4.16 -21.25
N HIS A 264 -12.49 -5.07 -21.27
CA HIS A 264 -13.37 -5.31 -22.42
C HIS A 264 -14.71 -4.55 -22.32
N ASN A 265 -14.93 -3.87 -21.19
CA ASN A 265 -16.16 -3.16 -20.84
C ASN A 265 -15.84 -1.76 -20.33
N CYS A 266 -16.77 -0.82 -20.52
CA CYS A 266 -16.63 0.53 -19.98
C CYS A 266 -16.63 0.50 -18.43
N PRO A 267 -15.63 1.10 -17.74
CA PRO A 267 -15.48 1.01 -16.28
C PRO A 267 -16.58 1.74 -15.48
N LEU A 268 -17.49 2.47 -16.13
CA LEU A 268 -18.57 3.22 -15.48
C LEU A 268 -19.95 2.58 -15.65
N CYS A 269 -20.23 1.92 -16.78
CA CYS A 269 -21.51 1.26 -17.04
C CYS A 269 -21.43 -0.25 -17.17
N ASN A 270 -20.21 -0.81 -17.23
CA ASN A 270 -19.93 -2.24 -17.30
C ASN A 270 -20.61 -2.97 -18.49
N GLN A 271 -21.05 -2.23 -19.51
CA GLN A 271 -21.52 -2.81 -20.77
C GLN A 271 -20.32 -3.24 -21.63
N SER A 272 -20.54 -4.34 -22.36
CA SER A 272 -19.60 -4.82 -23.36
C SER A 272 -19.45 -3.81 -24.49
N LEU A 273 -18.22 -3.59 -24.94
CA LEU A 273 -17.88 -2.73 -26.08
C LEU A 273 -18.35 -3.33 -27.43
N ASN A 274 -19.38 -4.18 -27.45
CA ASN A 274 -19.85 -4.95 -28.62
C ASN A 274 -21.38 -4.88 -28.87
N SER A 275 -22.18 -4.20 -28.05
CA SER A 275 -23.65 -4.17 -28.24
C SER A 275 -24.15 -2.86 -28.85
N ASP A 276 -24.72 -2.92 -30.06
CA ASP A 276 -25.59 -1.95 -30.79
C ASP A 276 -25.35 -0.44 -30.61
N GLY A 277 -24.13 -0.03 -30.32
CA GLY A 277 -23.73 1.37 -30.19
C GLY A 277 -22.98 1.88 -31.42
N VAL A 278 -22.69 3.17 -31.42
CA VAL A 278 -21.92 3.83 -32.49
C VAL A 278 -20.50 3.26 -32.50
N TYR A 279 -20.07 2.74 -33.65
CA TYR A 279 -18.74 2.16 -33.85
C TYR A 279 -17.67 3.22 -34.11
N PHE A 280 -16.48 3.05 -33.54
CA PHE A 280 -15.31 3.81 -33.96
C PHE A 280 -14.00 3.02 -33.73
N TYR A 281 -12.92 3.49 -34.35
CA TYR A 281 -11.63 2.81 -34.40
C TYR A 281 -10.53 3.61 -33.69
N ILE A 282 -9.59 2.90 -33.05
CA ILE A 282 -8.35 3.46 -32.51
C ILE A 282 -7.20 2.53 -32.97
N GLY A 283 -6.35 3.02 -33.86
CA GLY A 283 -5.38 2.17 -34.56
C GLY A 283 -6.12 1.06 -35.32
N GLU A 284 -5.74 -0.20 -35.11
CA GLU A 284 -6.41 -1.36 -35.73
C GLU A 284 -7.62 -1.88 -34.92
N ASN A 285 -7.89 -1.32 -33.74
CA ASN A 285 -8.89 -1.86 -32.81
C ASN A 285 -10.22 -1.09 -32.90
N ARG A 286 -11.34 -1.84 -32.88
CA ARG A 286 -12.72 -1.32 -33.00
C ARG A 286 -13.45 -1.36 -31.65
N PHE A 287 -14.26 -0.34 -31.36
CA PHE A 287 -14.97 -0.15 -30.08
C PHE A 287 -16.44 0.29 -30.24
N VAL A 288 -17.29 0.08 -29.22
CA VAL A 288 -18.74 0.41 -29.18
C VAL A 288 -19.20 0.94 -27.80
N CYS A 289 -20.06 1.98 -27.74
CA CYS A 289 -20.71 2.46 -26.50
C CYS A 289 -22.08 3.15 -26.77
N SER A 290 -22.93 3.30 -25.74
CA SER A 290 -24.26 3.95 -25.82
C SER A 290 -24.23 5.47 -25.51
N GLU A 291 -25.00 6.27 -26.24
CA GLU A 291 -25.02 7.75 -26.14
C GLU A 291 -25.44 8.25 -24.74
N LYS A 292 -26.36 7.53 -24.09
CA LYS A 292 -26.85 7.81 -22.73
C LYS A 292 -25.75 7.65 -21.67
N CYS A 293 -24.79 6.77 -21.91
CA CYS A 293 -23.64 6.57 -21.02
C CYS A 293 -22.61 7.70 -21.19
N MET A 294 -22.38 8.18 -22.41
CA MET A 294 -21.49 9.33 -22.67
C MET A 294 -21.97 10.59 -21.94
N LYS A 295 -23.25 10.94 -22.03
CA LYS A 295 -23.82 12.13 -21.37
C LYS A 295 -23.63 12.13 -19.84
N LYS A 296 -23.79 10.97 -19.19
CA LYS A 296 -23.54 10.80 -17.75
C LYS A 296 -22.06 10.94 -17.35
N CYS A 297 -21.14 10.59 -18.24
CA CYS A 297 -19.71 10.77 -18.00
C CYS A 297 -19.29 12.23 -18.08
N ILE A 298 -19.94 13.01 -18.96
CA ILE A 298 -19.79 14.47 -19.07
C ILE A 298 -20.32 15.17 -17.82
N GLU A 299 -21.54 14.82 -17.39
CA GLU A 299 -22.16 15.39 -16.18
C GLU A 299 -21.36 15.13 -14.89
N LYS A 300 -20.62 14.02 -14.83
CA LYS A 300 -19.79 13.63 -13.67
C LYS A 300 -18.32 14.04 -13.79
N GLY A 301 -17.94 14.72 -14.87
CA GLY A 301 -16.58 15.23 -15.09
C GLY A 301 -15.52 14.17 -15.34
N TYR A 302 -15.91 12.92 -15.63
CA TYR A 302 -14.98 11.84 -15.99
C TYR A 302 -14.58 11.92 -17.46
N LEU A 303 -15.45 12.50 -18.27
CA LEU A 303 -15.19 13.05 -19.59
C LEU A 303 -15.64 14.54 -19.48
N LEU A 304 -15.06 15.48 -20.24
CA LEU A 304 -15.74 16.77 -20.49
C LEU A 304 -16.67 16.64 -21.72
#